data_AF-A0A2S2QNG5-F1
#
_entry.id   AF-A0A2S2QNG5-F1
#
_cell.length_a   1.000
_cell.length_b   1.000
_cell.length_c   1.000
_cell.angle_alpha   90.00
_cell.angle_beta   90.00
_cell.angle_gamma   90.00
#
_symmetry.space_group_name_H-M   'P 1'
#
loop_
_entity.id
_entity.type
_entity.pdbx_description
1 polymer ?
#
loop_
_entity_poly.entity_id
_entity_poly.type
_entity_poly.pdbx_seq_one_letter_code
_entity_poly.pdbx_strand_id
1 'polypeptide(L)'
;MSGGPIAVYVLAKRDCVQEWRRLIGPANVCTAKQRFPFSLRAVYGTESTAAPVANAFHGSDSPTAAKREIRFFFPNSKLATAAPPLCSGRSTVSGPVYFKRTFIGDKTV
;
A
#
# COMPACT_ATOMS: atom_id res chain seq x y z
N MET A 1 -5.05 -6.79 -13.59
CA MET A 1 -5.07 -5.32 -13.71
C MET A 1 -4.36 -4.94 -15.01
N SER A 2 -5.09 -4.72 -16.11
CA SER A 2 -4.52 -4.32 -17.41
C SER A 2 -5.32 -3.19 -18.08
N GLY A 3 -6.15 -2.47 -17.32
CA GLY A 3 -7.04 -1.43 -17.85
C GLY A 3 -6.46 -0.01 -17.90
N GLY A 4 -5.19 0.18 -17.51
CA GLY A 4 -4.57 1.50 -17.49
C GLY A 4 -3.26 1.54 -16.68
N PRO A 5 -2.55 2.68 -16.70
CA PRO A 5 -1.32 2.84 -15.95
C PRO A 5 -1.56 2.78 -14.44
N ILE A 6 -0.58 2.27 -13.71
CA ILE A 6 -0.63 2.18 -12.25
C ILE A 6 0.56 2.90 -11.62
N ALA A 7 0.35 3.45 -10.42
CA ALA A 7 1.43 3.98 -9.59
C ALA A 7 1.76 2.97 -8.50
N VAL A 8 3.03 2.58 -8.41
CA VAL A 8 3.53 1.66 -7.39
C VAL A 8 4.38 2.44 -6.39
N TYR A 9 4.11 2.22 -5.11
CA TYR A 9 4.81 2.88 -4.00
C TYR A 9 5.41 1.85 -3.04
N VAL A 10 6.62 2.13 -2.56
CA VAL A 10 7.21 1.48 -1.37
C VAL A 10 7.13 2.45 -0.20
N LEU A 11 6.45 2.02 0.87
CA LEU A 11 6.20 2.82 2.07
C LEU A 11 7.09 2.33 3.23
N ALA A 12 7.55 3.25 4.07
CA ALA A 12 8.29 2.94 5.29
C ALA A 12 7.65 3.60 6.52
N LYS A 13 7.29 2.78 7.51
CA LYS A 13 6.77 3.18 8.84
C LYS A 13 6.98 2.00 9.80
N ARG A 14 6.98 2.24 11.11
CA ARG A 14 6.75 1.16 12.09
C ARG A 14 5.39 0.50 11.79
N ASP A 15 5.34 -0.83 11.80
CA ASP A 15 4.14 -1.61 11.51
C ASP A 15 3.47 -1.25 10.17
N CYS A 16 4.28 -0.86 9.17
CA CYS A 16 3.81 -0.25 7.92
C CYS A 16 2.72 -1.04 7.20
N VAL A 17 2.81 -2.37 7.15
CA VAL A 17 1.80 -3.22 6.47
C VAL A 17 0.46 -3.10 7.17
N GLN A 18 0.44 -3.19 8.50
CA GLN A 18 -0.79 -3.10 9.29
C GLN A 18 -1.39 -1.69 9.19
N GLU A 19 -0.56 -0.67 9.35
CA GLU A 19 -0.97 0.74 9.29
C GLU A 19 -1.51 1.12 7.90
N TRP A 20 -0.86 0.67 6.83
CA TRP A 20 -1.34 0.88 5.47
C TRP A 20 -2.68 0.17 5.24
N ARG A 21 -2.82 -1.09 5.68
CA ARG A 21 -4.08 -1.84 5.57
C ARG A 21 -5.23 -1.17 6.34
N ARG A 22 -4.94 -0.63 7.53
CA ARG A 22 -5.90 0.15 8.32
C ARG A 22 -6.34 1.41 7.57
N LEU A 23 -5.40 2.12 6.95
CA LEU A 23 -5.69 3.35 6.21
C LEU A 23 -6.49 3.11 4.92
N ILE A 24 -6.15 2.07 4.15
CA ILE A 24 -6.89 1.77 2.90
C ILE A 24 -8.29 1.21 3.16
N GLY A 25 -8.50 0.49 4.27
CA GLY A 25 -9.78 -0.12 4.61
C GLY A 25 -10.04 -1.48 3.95
N PRO A 26 -11.23 -2.07 4.16
CA PRO A 26 -11.55 -3.42 3.70
C PRO A 26 -11.60 -3.52 2.17
N ALA A 27 -11.32 -4.71 1.62
CA ALA A 27 -11.22 -4.91 0.17
C ALA A 27 -12.55 -4.74 -0.56
N ASN A 28 -13.67 -5.08 0.06
CA ASN A 28 -14.99 -4.83 -0.50
C ASN A 28 -15.37 -3.35 -0.28
N VAL A 29 -15.58 -2.58 -1.35
CA VAL A 29 -15.81 -1.13 -1.23
C VAL A 29 -17.16 -0.84 -0.59
N CYS A 30 -18.19 -1.65 -0.84
CA CYS A 30 -19.47 -1.52 -0.13
C CYS A 30 -19.28 -1.59 1.40
N THR A 31 -18.52 -2.58 1.88
CA THR A 31 -18.15 -2.70 3.30
C THR A 31 -17.30 -1.52 3.77
N ALA A 32 -16.38 -1.03 2.93
CA ALA A 32 -15.56 0.14 3.24
C ALA A 32 -16.44 1.38 3.44
N LYS A 33 -17.36 1.66 2.52
CA LYS A 33 -18.28 2.81 2.59
C LYS A 33 -19.20 2.74 3.81
N GLN A 34 -19.72 1.56 4.13
CA GLN A 34 -20.66 1.39 5.25
C GLN A 34 -19.98 1.46 6.62
N ARG A 35 -18.84 0.78 6.80
CA ARG A 35 -18.22 0.57 8.13
C ARG A 35 -16.99 1.44 8.38
N PHE A 36 -16.32 1.89 7.32
CA PHE A 36 -15.08 2.66 7.38
C PHE A 36 -15.13 3.85 6.40
N PRO A 37 -16.10 4.78 6.53
CA PRO A 37 -16.40 5.80 5.53
C PRO A 37 -15.21 6.74 5.21
N PHE A 38 -14.24 6.84 6.12
CA PHE A 38 -13.03 7.65 5.95
C PHE A 38 -11.83 6.87 5.41
N SER A 39 -11.97 5.57 5.13
CA SER A 39 -10.90 4.76 4.52
C SER A 39 -10.70 5.14 3.05
N LEU A 40 -9.49 4.96 2.53
CA LEU A 40 -9.21 5.34 1.14
C LEU A 40 -10.08 4.57 0.13
N ARG A 41 -10.38 3.29 0.40
CA ARG A 41 -11.31 2.51 -0.44
C ARG A 41 -12.73 3.04 -0.38
N ALA A 42 -13.19 3.58 0.75
CA ALA A 42 -14.52 4.19 0.83
C ALA A 42 -14.60 5.48 -0.02
N VAL A 43 -13.55 6.32 0.07
CA VAL A 43 -13.51 7.63 -0.59
C VAL A 43 -13.30 7.51 -2.10
N TYR A 44 -12.42 6.62 -2.55
CA TYR A 44 -12.00 6.54 -3.95
C TYR A 44 -12.43 5.25 -4.67
N GLY A 45 -12.97 4.27 -3.94
CA GLY A 45 -13.45 3.03 -4.53
C GLY A 45 -14.75 3.20 -5.30
N THR A 46 -14.83 2.55 -6.46
CA THR A 46 -16.02 2.57 -7.33
C THR A 46 -16.79 1.27 -7.21
N GLU A 47 -18.04 1.38 -6.80
CA GLU A 47 -19.04 0.31 -6.83
C GLU A 47 -20.00 0.71 -7.95
N SER A 48 -19.83 0.12 -9.14
CA SER A 48 -20.70 0.37 -10.29
C SER A 48 -21.30 -0.95 -10.74
N THR A 49 -22.57 -0.93 -11.14
CA THR A 49 -23.22 -2.08 -11.79
C THR A 49 -22.86 -2.18 -13.27
N ALA A 50 -22.39 -1.09 -13.88
CA ALA A 50 -22.07 -1.00 -15.30
C ALA A 50 -20.57 -1.16 -15.62
N ALA A 51 -19.71 -1.16 -14.60
CA ALA A 51 -18.26 -1.31 -14.75
C ALA A 51 -17.68 -2.23 -13.66
N PRO A 52 -16.51 -2.86 -13.89
CA PRO A 52 -15.87 -3.70 -12.88
C PRO A 52 -15.62 -2.94 -11.58
N VAL A 53 -15.87 -3.60 -10.45
CA VAL A 53 -15.56 -3.04 -9.12
C VAL A 53 -14.08 -2.69 -9.04
N ALA A 54 -13.79 -1.43 -8.68
CA ALA A 54 -12.43 -0.91 -8.59
C ALA A 54 -12.16 -0.37 -7.19
N ASN A 55 -11.31 -1.07 -6.44
CA ASN A 55 -10.99 -0.71 -5.06
C ASN A 55 -10.00 0.48 -4.95
N ALA A 56 -9.47 0.99 -6.07
CA ALA A 56 -8.45 2.03 -6.17
C ALA A 56 -7.07 1.74 -5.53
N PHE A 57 -6.99 1.02 -4.41
CA PHE A 57 -5.75 0.78 -3.66
C PHE A 57 -5.45 -0.71 -3.44
N HIS A 58 -4.19 -1.08 -3.66
CA HIS A 58 -3.58 -2.35 -3.26
C HIS A 58 -2.66 -2.15 -2.06
N GLY A 59 -2.49 -3.21 -1.27
CA GLY A 59 -1.52 -3.27 -0.19
C GLY A 59 -1.24 -4.70 0.18
N SER A 60 0.03 -5.03 0.40
CA SER A 60 0.45 -6.38 0.80
C SER A 60 -0.25 -6.83 2.09
N ASP A 61 -0.45 -8.13 2.25
CA ASP A 61 -1.10 -8.72 3.41
C ASP A 61 -0.16 -8.94 4.61
N SER A 62 1.13 -9.07 4.33
CA SER A 62 2.17 -9.48 5.27
C SER A 62 3.52 -8.85 4.92
N PRO A 63 4.46 -8.75 5.88
CA PRO A 63 5.82 -8.29 5.61
C PRO A 63 6.55 -9.17 4.57
N THR A 64 6.26 -10.47 4.56
CA THR A 64 6.83 -11.43 3.60
C THR A 64 6.30 -11.18 2.19
N ALA A 65 4.99 -10.97 2.03
CA ALA A 65 4.42 -10.59 0.74
C ALA A 65 4.94 -9.23 0.26
N ALA A 66 5.05 -8.24 1.16
CA ALA A 66 5.61 -6.94 0.84
C ALA A 66 7.03 -7.05 0.29
N LYS A 67 7.91 -7.84 0.91
CA LYS A 67 9.28 -8.08 0.40
C LYS A 67 9.27 -8.69 -1.01
N ARG A 68 8.39 -9.66 -1.27
CA ARG A 68 8.26 -10.31 -2.58
C ARG A 68 7.75 -9.32 -3.65
N GLU A 69 6.69 -8.57 -3.34
CA GLU A 69 6.09 -7.57 -4.24
C GLU A 69 7.07 -6.42 -4.54
N ILE A 70 7.81 -5.93 -3.54
CA ILE A 70 8.84 -4.90 -3.74
C ILE A 70 9.94 -5.41 -4.66
N ARG A 71 10.42 -6.64 -4.49
CA ARG A 71 11.43 -7.23 -5.38
C ARG A 71 10.91 -7.40 -6.81
N PHE A 72 9.63 -7.71 -6.98
CA PHE A 72 9.01 -7.82 -8.30
C PHE A 72 9.01 -6.47 -9.05
N PHE A 73 8.56 -5.40 -8.40
CA PHE A 73 8.48 -4.08 -9.05
C PHE A 73 9.81 -3.29 -9.04
N PHE A 74 10.70 -3.57 -8.09
CA PHE A 74 11.97 -2.87 -7.89
C PHE A 74 13.13 -3.85 -7.63
N PRO A 75 13.52 -4.66 -8.63
CA PRO A 75 14.52 -5.74 -8.45
C PRO A 75 15.88 -5.23 -7.95
N ASN A 76 16.28 -4.02 -8.36
CA ASN A 76 17.56 -3.40 -7.97
C ASN A 76 17.48 -2.57 -6.68
N SER A 77 16.36 -2.61 -5.94
CA SER A 77 16.23 -1.85 -4.70
C SER A 77 16.99 -2.52 -3.55
N LYS A 78 17.86 -1.75 -2.88
CA LYS A 78 18.40 -2.14 -1.58
C LYS A 78 17.30 -1.94 -0.55
N LEU A 79 16.59 -3.01 -0.19
CA LEU A 79 15.70 -3.01 0.97
C LEU A 79 16.55 -2.78 2.22
N ALA A 80 16.41 -1.63 2.86
CA ALA A 80 17.05 -1.40 4.15
C ALA A 80 16.43 -2.37 5.17
N THR A 81 17.14 -3.45 5.46
CA THR A 81 16.84 -4.37 6.57
C THR A 81 17.29 -3.72 7.87
N ALA A 82 16.63 -2.64 8.28
CA ALA A 82 16.87 -2.05 9.58
C ALA A 82 15.57 -2.15 10.38
N ALA A 83 15.49 -3.19 11.22
CA ALA A 83 14.85 -2.97 12.51
C ALA A 83 15.64 -1.79 13.13
N PRO A 84 15.02 -0.63 13.42
CA PRO A 84 15.72 0.38 14.18
C PRO A 84 16.19 -0.29 15.48
N PRO A 85 17.41 0.02 15.96
CA PRO A 85 17.86 -0.51 17.24
C PRO A 85 16.76 -0.24 18.25
N LEU A 86 16.35 -1.28 18.98
CA LEU A 86 15.40 -1.19 20.09
C LEU A 86 16.06 -0.32 21.16
N CYS A 87 16.01 1.00 20.99
CA CYS A 87 16.41 1.93 22.02
C CYS A 87 15.35 1.83 23.11
N SER A 88 15.72 1.17 24.20
CA SER A 88 15.04 1.21 25.49
C SER A 88 15.11 2.64 26.03
N GLY A 89 14.29 3.52 25.50
CA GLY A 89 14.30 4.93 25.86
C GLY A 89 13.22 5.65 25.10
N ARG A 90 12.23 6.15 25.83
CA ARG A 90 11.14 7.01 25.34
C ARG A 90 11.70 8.04 24.37
N SER A 91 11.47 7.82 23.08
CA SER A 91 11.83 8.77 22.03
C SER A 91 10.80 8.67 20.91
N THR A 92 10.14 9.78 20.66
CA THR A 92 9.20 9.97 19.56
C THR A 92 9.94 9.76 18.24
N VAL A 93 9.84 8.58 17.65
CA VAL A 93 10.41 8.32 16.32
C VAL A 93 9.50 8.97 15.29
N SER A 94 9.67 10.30 15.15
CA SER A 94 9.36 11.02 13.91
C SER A 94 10.47 10.70 12.91
N GLY A 95 10.49 9.45 12.44
CA GLY A 95 11.36 9.07 11.33
C GLY A 95 10.73 9.53 10.01
N PRO A 96 11.53 9.98 9.02
CA PRO A 96 10.99 10.37 7.73
C PRO A 96 10.27 9.19 7.08
N VAL A 97 9.05 9.42 6.60
CA VAL A 97 8.32 8.47 5.78
C VAL A 97 9.02 8.42 4.42
N TYR A 98 9.70 7.31 4.13
CA TYR A 98 10.34 7.12 2.82
C TYR A 98 9.31 6.63 1.81
N PHE A 99 9.32 7.27 0.63
CA PHE A 99 8.51 6.89 -0.52
C PHE A 99 9.39 6.62 -1.72
N LYS A 100 9.32 5.40 -2.27
CA LYS A 100 9.85 5.12 -3.61
C LYS A 100 8.68 4.93 -4.57
N ARG A 101 8.59 5.74 -5.62
CA ARG A 101 7.51 5.70 -6.61
C ARG A 101 8.02 5.23 -7.97
N THR A 102 7.23 4.43 -8.67
CA THR A 102 7.37 4.20 -10.11
C THR A 102 6.00 4.18 -10.76
N PHE A 103 5.90 4.76 -11.95
CA PHE A 103 4.74 4.63 -12.81
C PHE A 103 4.94 3.46 -13.77
N ILE A 104 3.94 2.61 -13.87
CA ILE A 104 3.91 1.51 -14.82
C ILE A 104 2.81 1.85 -15.81
N GLY A 105 3.20 2.34 -16.98
CA GLY A 105 2.32 2.71 -18.07
C GLY A 105 3.02 2.46 -19.40
N ASP A 106 2.34 1.73 -20.27
CA ASP A 106 2.71 1.39 -21.66
C ASP A 106 3.95 0.50 -21.87
N LYS A 107 4.03 -0.57 -21.09
CA LYS A 107 4.70 -1.80 -21.57
C LYS A 107 3.66 -2.90 -21.60
N THR A 108 3.15 -3.17 -22.80
CA THR A 108 2.53 -4.44 -23.15
C THR A 108 3.37 -5.56 -22.54
N VAL A 109 2.78 -6.32 -21.62
CA VAL A 109 3.26 -7.66 -21.27
C VAL A 109 2.77 -8.61 -22.34
#